data_AF-A0A2J6I763-F1
#
_entry.id   AF-A0A2J6I763-F1
#
_cell.length_a   1.000
_cell.length_b   1.000
_cell.length_c   1.000
_cell.angle_alpha   90.00
_cell.angle_beta   90.00
_cell.angle_gamma   90.00
#
_symmetry.space_group_name_H-M   'P 1'
#
loop_
_entity.id
_entity.type
_entity.pdbx_description
1 polymer ?
#
loop_
_entity_poly.entity_id
_entity_poly.type
_entity_poly.pdbx_seq_one_letter_code
_entity_poly.pdbx_strand_id
1 'polypeptide(L)'
;MKLKIVYLITLFLFASGNLCLSQDIIKGSYSVGFNYYKTYDGSRKYIINNDTISRTLLIHFWYPSNDNAKKGSYYFKNYIDLISIRENFDKPLSEIDANSFGFVNAYAGFAKQRLGIDTSITTQQILDCPVNAQYGIPLAKSNDKFPLIIYATSNSKSSVQNHMICEFLASHGYMVISVGSAGSESIKRKNDTQSILAQVEDMEYILNYFEDSLKIKYKGLGLIGFSTGGLATTIFQMRNEKVTAVFSMDGSQEYGHYLTLSQVDDFDLKKTNVPYCLLVNNNENFSIYPFYNSIASNQKYMFRMPYLDHNGFVSFWRFFDLCSSNSNDSKICSSYDYIESTALAFFNTYLKTTPKTNSQSDLNILANEYIKSETKDNSIVAQLSNTILTYNIDSAIIFLKRNQEVFKSKENEINILSRMYRDSDMDAAVQLLLFNIEMHPDSWKPLYELAFTYKVNGYPSLAKETVLKAKQLNPENQEIIRLLNEINEAQK
;
A
#
# COMPACT_ATOMS: atom_id res chain seq x y z
N MET A 1 -47.37 24.05 -52.83
CA MET A 1 -46.24 24.48 -51.97
C MET A 1 -46.34 23.74 -50.65
N LYS A 2 -45.49 22.73 -50.40
CA LYS A 2 -45.49 21.92 -49.17
C LYS A 2 -44.51 22.52 -48.17
N LEU A 3 -45.00 22.92 -47.00
CA LEU A 3 -44.17 23.31 -45.85
C LEU A 3 -43.53 22.04 -45.24
N LYS A 4 -42.19 21.98 -45.22
CA LYS A 4 -41.44 20.97 -44.46
C LYS A 4 -41.25 21.48 -43.03
N ILE A 5 -41.85 20.81 -42.06
CA ILE A 5 -41.53 20.94 -40.64
C ILE A 5 -40.30 20.08 -40.39
N VAL A 6 -39.18 20.71 -39.99
CA VAL A 6 -37.95 20.04 -39.56
C VAL A 6 -38.03 19.87 -38.04
N TYR A 7 -38.12 18.62 -37.57
CA TYR A 7 -37.93 18.30 -36.16
C TYR A 7 -36.43 18.29 -35.86
N LEU A 8 -36.00 19.24 -35.02
CA LEU A 8 -34.65 19.26 -34.46
C LEU A 8 -34.62 18.26 -33.29
N ILE A 9 -34.09 17.06 -33.52
CA ILE A 9 -33.81 16.09 -32.46
C ILE A 9 -32.47 16.47 -31.82
N THR A 10 -32.52 17.12 -30.66
CA THR A 10 -31.34 17.34 -29.82
C THR A 10 -30.97 16.04 -29.13
N LEU A 11 -29.91 15.38 -29.64
CA LEU A 11 -29.29 14.23 -29.00
C LEU A 11 -28.54 14.72 -27.75
N PHE A 12 -29.08 14.46 -26.55
CA PHE A 12 -28.31 14.57 -25.30
C PHE A 12 -27.37 13.37 -25.21
N LEU A 13 -26.12 13.54 -25.66
CA LEU A 13 -25.02 12.65 -25.33
C LEU A 13 -24.65 12.88 -23.86
N PHE A 14 -25.22 12.09 -22.96
CA PHE A 14 -24.68 11.92 -21.61
C PHE A 14 -23.38 11.11 -21.72
N ALA A 15 -22.25 11.80 -21.91
CA ALA A 15 -20.95 11.23 -21.61
C ALA A 15 -20.80 11.21 -20.08
N SER A 16 -21.13 10.10 -19.44
CA SER A 16 -20.79 9.84 -18.04
C SER A 16 -19.29 9.55 -17.94
N GLY A 17 -18.47 10.59 -18.09
CA GLY A 17 -17.08 10.56 -17.67
C GLY A 17 -17.02 10.74 -16.16
N ASN A 18 -16.52 9.74 -15.43
CA ASN A 18 -16.16 9.91 -14.02
C ASN A 18 -14.98 10.88 -13.94
N LEU A 19 -15.25 12.17 -13.81
CA LEU A 19 -14.23 13.19 -13.64
C LEU A 19 -13.86 13.28 -12.15
N CYS A 20 -12.64 12.88 -11.80
CA CYS A 20 -12.13 12.97 -10.43
C CYS A 20 -11.60 14.39 -10.16
N LEU A 21 -12.34 15.18 -9.38
CA LEU A 21 -11.90 16.47 -8.84
C LEU A 21 -11.83 16.31 -7.31
N SER A 22 -10.64 16.37 -6.70
CA SER A 22 -10.47 16.00 -5.28
C SER A 22 -10.71 17.13 -4.27
N GLN A 23 -11.04 18.35 -4.69
CA GLN A 23 -11.04 19.47 -3.74
C GLN A 23 -12.26 19.52 -2.83
N ASP A 24 -13.29 18.72 -3.10
CA ASP A 24 -14.37 18.45 -2.15
C ASP A 24 -14.65 16.95 -2.22
N ILE A 25 -14.12 16.15 -1.28
CA ILE A 25 -14.53 14.75 -1.18
C ILE A 25 -16.03 14.72 -0.88
N ILE A 26 -16.82 14.48 -1.91
CA ILE A 26 -18.27 14.33 -1.78
C ILE A 26 -18.49 13.00 -1.08
N LYS A 27 -18.97 13.07 0.16
CA LYS A 27 -19.47 11.89 0.87
C LYS A 27 -20.50 11.18 0.00
N GLY A 28 -20.43 9.85 -0.04
CA GLY A 28 -21.39 9.07 -0.81
C GLY A 28 -22.80 9.17 -0.23
N SER A 29 -23.77 8.60 -0.94
CA SER A 29 -25.19 8.71 -0.57
C SER A 29 -25.60 7.96 0.70
N TYR A 30 -24.71 7.12 1.25
CA TYR A 30 -24.98 6.34 2.46
C TYR A 30 -24.32 6.97 3.68
N SER A 31 -25.00 6.88 4.82
CA SER A 31 -24.35 6.99 6.12
C SER A 31 -23.41 5.80 6.33
N VAL A 32 -22.42 5.94 7.21
CA VAL A 32 -21.42 4.91 7.47
C VAL A 32 -21.74 4.20 8.79
N GLY A 33 -22.04 2.92 8.71
CA GLY A 33 -22.11 2.05 9.87
C GLY A 33 -20.77 1.38 10.17
N PHE A 34 -20.56 1.07 11.44
CA PHE A 34 -19.38 0.37 11.92
C PHE A 34 -19.74 -0.67 12.98
N ASN A 35 -19.13 -1.83 12.90
CA ASN A 35 -19.12 -2.85 13.94
C ASN A 35 -17.70 -3.40 14.11
N TYR A 36 -17.43 -3.97 15.28
CA TYR A 36 -16.26 -4.80 15.47
C TYR A 36 -16.65 -6.12 16.12
N TYR A 37 -15.88 -7.17 15.84
CA TYR A 37 -16.10 -8.51 16.36
C TYR A 37 -14.82 -9.03 17.00
N LYS A 38 -14.95 -9.46 18.26
CA LYS A 38 -13.89 -10.11 19.02
C LYS A 38 -13.98 -11.61 18.77
N THR A 39 -12.94 -12.21 18.19
CA THR A 39 -12.92 -13.65 17.92
C THR A 39 -11.54 -14.25 18.11
N TYR A 40 -11.50 -15.57 18.17
CA TYR A 40 -10.30 -16.37 18.32
C TYR A 40 -10.27 -17.45 17.24
N ASP A 41 -9.14 -17.54 16.55
CA ASP A 41 -8.85 -18.69 15.71
C ASP A 41 -8.15 -19.76 16.55
N GLY A 42 -8.94 -20.75 16.96
CA GLY A 42 -8.47 -21.85 17.81
C GLY A 42 -7.49 -22.81 17.12
N SER A 43 -7.33 -22.73 15.80
CA SER A 43 -6.37 -23.57 15.06
C SER A 43 -4.94 -23.04 15.11
N ARG A 44 -4.76 -21.76 15.47
CA ARG A 44 -3.46 -21.08 15.47
C ARG A 44 -3.12 -20.54 16.86
N LYS A 45 -1.85 -20.60 17.20
CA LYS A 45 -1.32 -20.15 18.50
C LYS A 45 -0.92 -18.68 18.45
N TYR A 46 -0.95 -18.03 19.61
CA TYR A 46 -0.50 -16.66 19.78
C TYR A 46 0.07 -16.45 21.18
N ILE A 47 1.18 -15.75 21.28
CA ILE A 47 2.00 -15.63 22.47
C ILE A 47 1.97 -14.19 22.96
N ILE A 48 1.48 -14.00 24.19
CA ILE A 48 1.43 -12.70 24.88
C ILE A 48 2.03 -12.91 26.27
N ASN A 49 3.06 -12.14 26.63
CA ASN A 49 3.69 -12.20 27.96
C ASN A 49 4.08 -13.62 28.44
N ASN A 50 4.52 -14.48 27.50
CA ASN A 50 4.84 -15.92 27.69
C ASN A 50 3.62 -16.86 27.81
N ASP A 51 2.40 -16.34 27.86
CA ASP A 51 1.19 -17.14 27.77
C ASP A 51 0.87 -17.48 26.32
N THR A 52 0.47 -18.74 26.07
CA THR A 52 0.00 -19.18 24.76
C THR A 52 -1.53 -19.20 24.76
N ILE A 53 -2.12 -18.37 23.92
CA ILE A 53 -3.55 -18.28 23.67
C ILE A 53 -3.86 -18.66 22.22
N SER A 54 -5.13 -18.77 21.87
CA SER A 54 -5.57 -18.85 20.48
C SER A 54 -5.34 -17.51 19.76
N ARG A 55 -5.15 -17.54 18.43
CA ARG A 55 -4.91 -16.35 17.62
C ARG A 55 -6.08 -15.36 17.73
N THR A 56 -5.84 -14.28 18.47
CA THR A 56 -6.79 -13.19 18.69
C THR A 56 -7.00 -12.39 17.41
N LEU A 57 -8.26 -12.23 16.99
CA LEU A 57 -8.64 -11.47 15.82
C LEU A 57 -9.72 -10.45 16.21
N LEU A 58 -9.37 -9.17 16.11
CA LEU A 58 -10.31 -8.05 16.24
C LEU A 58 -10.73 -7.60 14.85
N ILE A 59 -11.89 -8.07 14.41
CA ILE A 59 -12.44 -7.78 13.09
C ILE A 59 -13.09 -6.41 13.14
N HIS A 60 -12.76 -5.55 12.19
CA HIS A 60 -13.40 -4.26 11.97
C HIS A 60 -14.24 -4.30 10.70
N PHE A 61 -15.48 -3.81 10.76
CA PHE A 61 -16.42 -3.86 9.66
C PHE A 61 -17.09 -2.48 9.45
N TRP A 62 -16.76 -1.82 8.35
CA TRP A 62 -17.41 -0.61 7.87
C TRP A 62 -18.40 -0.93 6.75
N TYR A 63 -19.55 -0.28 6.75
CA TYR A 63 -20.61 -0.59 5.78
C TYR A 63 -21.59 0.56 5.53
N PRO A 64 -22.29 0.56 4.38
CA PRO A 64 -23.33 1.53 4.09
C PRO A 64 -24.54 1.35 5.02
N SER A 65 -25.12 2.45 5.47
CA SER A 65 -26.39 2.50 6.19
C SER A 65 -27.31 3.56 5.58
N ASN A 66 -28.61 3.31 5.63
CA ASN A 66 -29.65 4.29 5.28
C ASN A 66 -30.05 5.15 6.49
N ASP A 67 -29.64 4.74 7.70
CA ASP A 67 -29.99 5.43 8.92
C ASP A 67 -29.02 6.59 9.12
N ASN A 68 -29.56 7.79 9.22
CA ASN A 68 -28.80 8.97 9.62
C ASN A 68 -28.89 9.09 11.15
N ALA A 69 -27.98 8.50 11.92
CA ALA A 69 -27.96 8.80 13.36
C ALA A 69 -27.33 10.18 13.62
N LYS A 70 -27.49 10.64 14.86
CA LYS A 70 -27.07 11.96 15.32
C LYS A 70 -25.58 12.18 15.07
N LYS A 71 -25.25 13.29 14.41
CA LYS A 71 -23.86 13.78 14.25
C LYS A 71 -23.17 13.83 15.62
N GLY A 72 -21.96 13.26 15.71
CA GLY A 72 -21.17 13.23 16.95
C GLY A 72 -21.49 12.09 17.93
N SER A 73 -22.11 10.99 17.48
CA SER A 73 -22.37 9.83 18.35
C SER A 73 -21.20 8.84 18.45
N TYR A 74 -20.17 8.99 17.62
CA TYR A 74 -18.99 8.13 17.61
C TYR A 74 -17.74 8.97 17.33
N TYR A 75 -16.70 8.75 18.12
CA TYR A 75 -15.52 9.60 18.19
C TYR A 75 -14.26 8.83 17.82
N PHE A 76 -13.21 9.54 17.45
CA PHE A 76 -11.93 8.94 17.11
C PHE A 76 -11.36 8.10 18.25
N LYS A 77 -11.58 8.52 19.50
CA LYS A 77 -11.27 7.74 20.69
C LYS A 77 -11.80 6.31 20.60
N ASN A 78 -13.02 6.11 20.09
CA ASN A 78 -13.60 4.78 19.98
C ASN A 78 -12.82 3.87 19.03
N TYR A 79 -12.21 4.40 17.96
CA TYR A 79 -11.28 3.62 17.13
C TYR A 79 -9.95 3.36 17.82
N ILE A 80 -9.40 4.34 18.52
CA ILE A 80 -8.10 4.20 19.16
C ILE A 80 -8.17 3.21 20.33
N ASP A 81 -9.27 3.18 21.08
CA ASP A 81 -9.51 2.21 22.14
C ASP A 81 -9.42 0.76 21.60
N LEU A 82 -9.85 0.52 20.35
CA LEU A 82 -9.75 -0.80 19.69
C LEU A 82 -8.31 -1.23 19.41
N ILE A 83 -7.39 -0.27 19.19
CA ILE A 83 -5.95 -0.59 19.11
C ILE A 83 -5.46 -1.16 20.43
N SER A 84 -5.88 -0.57 21.55
CA SER A 84 -5.44 -0.94 22.89
C SER A 84 -5.86 -2.35 23.29
N ILE A 85 -7.06 -2.79 22.88
CA ILE A 85 -7.61 -4.11 23.23
C ILE A 85 -7.29 -5.21 22.20
N ARG A 86 -6.56 -4.90 21.14
CA ARG A 86 -6.37 -5.81 19.99
C ARG A 86 -5.84 -7.21 20.35
N GLU A 87 -4.94 -7.29 21.31
CA GLU A 87 -4.33 -8.57 21.77
C GLU A 87 -4.96 -9.09 23.06
N ASN A 88 -5.60 -8.21 23.84
CA ASN A 88 -6.27 -8.55 25.10
C ASN A 88 -7.61 -7.80 25.19
N PHE A 89 -8.70 -8.54 25.04
CA PHE A 89 -10.07 -8.01 25.01
C PHE A 89 -10.62 -7.57 26.36
N ASP A 90 -9.95 -7.95 27.46
CA ASP A 90 -10.38 -7.74 28.84
C ASP A 90 -9.53 -6.67 29.55
N LYS A 91 -8.79 -5.87 28.79
CA LYS A 91 -7.97 -4.78 29.32
C LYS A 91 -8.83 -3.76 30.10
N PRO A 92 -8.43 -3.31 31.30
CA PRO A 92 -9.17 -2.33 32.09
C PRO A 92 -9.33 -0.99 31.37
N LEU A 93 -10.45 -0.29 31.59
CA LEU A 93 -10.74 0.99 30.94
C LEU A 93 -9.66 2.06 31.18
N SER A 94 -9.10 2.12 32.40
CA SER A 94 -8.02 3.07 32.72
C SER A 94 -6.76 2.83 31.89
N GLU A 95 -6.40 1.58 31.63
CA GLU A 95 -5.29 1.23 30.75
C GLU A 95 -5.62 1.50 29.28
N ILE A 96 -6.88 1.28 28.87
CA ILE A 96 -7.35 1.64 27.53
C ILE A 96 -7.20 3.14 27.31
N ASP A 97 -7.73 3.97 28.22
CA ASP A 97 -7.67 5.43 28.14
C ASP A 97 -6.23 5.94 28.09
N ALA A 98 -5.36 5.42 28.97
CA ALA A 98 -3.95 5.81 29.00
C ALA A 98 -3.21 5.43 27.71
N ASN A 99 -3.43 4.21 27.20
CA ASN A 99 -2.84 3.76 25.93
C ASN A 99 -3.35 4.57 24.75
N SER A 100 -4.65 4.87 24.70
CA SER A 100 -5.27 5.65 23.64
C SER A 100 -4.73 7.07 23.60
N PHE A 101 -4.66 7.74 24.77
CA PHE A 101 -4.05 9.06 24.88
C PHE A 101 -2.58 9.04 24.48
N GLY A 102 -1.80 8.09 25.00
CA GLY A 102 -0.38 7.96 24.67
C GLY A 102 -0.13 7.73 23.17
N PHE A 103 -0.95 6.89 22.54
CA PHE A 103 -0.88 6.63 21.10
C PHE A 103 -1.13 7.90 20.28
N VAL A 104 -2.25 8.59 20.53
CA VAL A 104 -2.59 9.81 19.76
C VAL A 104 -1.58 10.92 20.02
N ASN A 105 -1.12 11.09 21.26
CA ASN A 105 -0.10 12.06 21.60
C ASN A 105 1.21 11.81 20.83
N ALA A 106 1.65 10.55 20.75
CA ALA A 106 2.85 10.17 20.01
C ALA A 106 2.70 10.42 18.49
N TYR A 107 1.56 10.06 17.91
CA TYR A 107 1.32 10.26 16.47
C TYR A 107 1.13 11.73 16.11
N ALA A 108 0.43 12.53 16.94
CA ALA A 108 0.34 13.97 16.74
C ALA A 108 1.71 14.64 16.85
N GLY A 109 2.54 14.22 17.81
CA GLY A 109 3.93 14.66 17.92
C GLY A 109 4.77 14.30 16.70
N PHE A 110 4.64 13.08 16.19
CA PHE A 110 5.30 12.65 14.95
C PHE A 110 4.85 13.49 13.74
N ALA A 111 3.54 13.70 13.57
CA ALA A 111 2.98 14.49 12.48
C ALA A 111 3.56 15.91 12.48
N LYS A 112 3.63 16.54 13.66
CA LYS A 112 4.24 17.87 13.83
C LYS A 112 5.73 17.87 13.49
N GLN A 113 6.51 16.96 14.08
CA GLN A 113 7.98 16.99 13.97
C GLN A 113 8.51 16.50 12.62
N ARG A 114 7.82 15.56 11.98
CA ARG A 114 8.33 14.85 10.79
C ARG A 114 7.60 15.24 9.51
N LEU A 115 6.33 15.64 9.62
CA LEU A 115 5.49 15.98 8.46
C LEU A 115 5.13 17.47 8.41
N GLY A 116 5.47 18.25 9.45
CA GLY A 116 5.09 19.66 9.55
C GLY A 116 3.59 19.89 9.76
N ILE A 117 2.84 18.86 10.18
CA ILE A 117 1.40 18.93 10.39
C ILE A 117 1.18 19.29 11.86
N ASP A 118 1.13 20.59 12.15
CA ASP A 118 0.80 21.12 13.47
C ASP A 118 -0.65 21.62 13.51
N THR A 119 -1.51 20.87 14.18
CA THR A 119 -2.94 21.16 14.26
C THR A 119 -3.27 22.21 15.33
N SER A 120 -2.32 22.53 16.23
CA SER A 120 -2.51 23.41 17.39
C SER A 120 -3.67 23.02 18.32
N ILE A 121 -4.15 21.78 18.26
CA ILE A 121 -5.17 21.22 19.16
C ILE A 121 -4.54 20.15 20.07
N THR A 122 -5.15 19.94 21.22
CA THR A 122 -4.71 18.95 22.21
C THR A 122 -5.02 17.53 21.77
N THR A 123 -4.28 16.56 22.32
CA THR A 123 -4.56 15.12 22.16
C THR A 123 -6.00 14.78 22.50
N GLN A 124 -6.57 15.38 23.57
CA GLN A 124 -7.95 15.14 23.97
C GLN A 124 -8.94 15.65 22.91
N GLN A 125 -8.69 16.83 22.33
CA GLN A 125 -9.53 17.35 21.23
C GLN A 125 -9.48 16.47 19.98
N ILE A 126 -8.33 15.85 19.67
CA ILE A 126 -8.24 14.87 18.57
C ILE A 126 -9.05 13.61 18.89
N LEU A 127 -8.96 13.10 20.12
CA LEU A 127 -9.72 11.93 20.57
C LEU A 127 -11.24 12.18 20.54
N ASP A 128 -11.67 13.38 20.93
CA ASP A 128 -13.08 13.82 20.96
C ASP A 128 -13.58 14.33 19.60
N CYS A 129 -12.75 14.25 18.56
CA CYS A 129 -13.14 14.58 17.21
C CYS A 129 -14.06 13.48 16.64
N PRO A 130 -15.23 13.84 16.09
CA PRO A 130 -16.17 12.85 15.55
C PRO A 130 -15.61 12.21 14.27
N VAL A 131 -15.84 10.92 14.12
CA VAL A 131 -15.60 10.21 12.85
C VAL A 131 -16.89 10.15 12.00
N ASN A 132 -16.81 9.72 10.75
CA ASN A 132 -18.03 9.62 9.92
C ASN A 132 -18.85 8.38 10.26
N ALA A 133 -18.20 7.30 10.69
CA ALA A 133 -18.88 6.08 11.05
C ALA A 133 -19.70 6.20 12.33
N GLN A 134 -20.69 5.32 12.44
CA GLN A 134 -21.55 5.20 13.61
C GLN A 134 -21.62 3.73 14.03
N TYR A 135 -21.45 3.48 15.33
CA TYR A 135 -21.44 2.12 15.83
C TYR A 135 -22.84 1.51 15.89
N GLY A 136 -22.98 0.27 15.40
CA GLY A 136 -24.17 -0.55 15.60
C GLY A 136 -25.43 -0.15 14.84
N ILE A 137 -25.36 0.82 13.92
CA ILE A 137 -26.51 1.16 13.07
C ILE A 137 -26.77 0.05 12.02
N PRO A 138 -28.01 -0.17 11.55
CA PRO A 138 -28.30 -1.25 10.61
C PRO A 138 -27.57 -1.11 9.27
N LEU A 139 -27.11 -2.25 8.72
CA LEU A 139 -26.63 -2.35 7.34
C LEU A 139 -27.75 -2.00 6.36
N ALA A 140 -27.47 -1.15 5.38
CA ALA A 140 -28.41 -0.79 4.34
C ALA A 140 -28.88 -2.03 3.55
N LYS A 141 -30.14 -2.05 3.14
CA LYS A 141 -30.66 -3.07 2.23
C LYS A 141 -30.26 -2.72 0.80
N SER A 142 -29.81 -3.71 0.04
CA SER A 142 -29.48 -3.58 -1.38
C SER A 142 -30.02 -4.77 -2.15
N ASN A 143 -30.72 -4.50 -3.26
CA ASN A 143 -31.23 -5.55 -4.15
C ASN A 143 -30.09 -6.29 -4.87
N ASP A 144 -29.04 -5.56 -5.23
CA ASP A 144 -27.88 -6.12 -5.94
C ASP A 144 -26.75 -6.58 -5.00
N LYS A 145 -26.92 -6.39 -3.69
CA LYS A 145 -25.88 -6.52 -2.65
C LYS A 145 -24.73 -5.53 -2.86
N PHE A 146 -24.01 -5.24 -1.78
CA PHE A 146 -22.82 -4.40 -1.85
C PHE A 146 -21.57 -5.25 -2.19
N PRO A 147 -20.58 -4.70 -2.92
CA PRO A 147 -19.27 -5.34 -3.02
C PRO A 147 -18.56 -5.32 -1.67
N LEU A 148 -17.72 -6.32 -1.43
CA LEU A 148 -16.88 -6.46 -0.23
C LEU A 148 -15.44 -6.12 -0.58
N ILE A 149 -14.77 -5.41 0.32
CA ILE A 149 -13.35 -5.11 0.26
C ILE A 149 -12.69 -5.64 1.53
N ILE A 150 -11.59 -6.37 1.37
CA ILE A 150 -10.70 -6.70 2.49
C ILE A 150 -9.54 -5.71 2.51
N TYR A 151 -9.40 -4.96 3.61
CA TYR A 151 -8.26 -4.07 3.82
C TYR A 151 -7.18 -4.74 4.67
N ALA A 152 -5.99 -4.92 4.11
CA ALA A 152 -4.81 -5.46 4.76
C ALA A 152 -3.85 -4.33 5.18
N THR A 153 -3.57 -4.27 6.48
CA THR A 153 -2.78 -3.18 7.10
C THR A 153 -1.28 -3.38 6.95
N SER A 154 -0.52 -2.32 7.24
CA SER A 154 0.94 -2.37 7.29
C SER A 154 1.47 -3.14 8.52
N ASN A 155 2.79 -3.32 8.54
CA ASN A 155 3.54 -4.08 9.54
C ASN A 155 3.07 -3.81 10.98
N SER A 156 2.47 -4.83 11.60
CA SER A 156 2.00 -4.82 12.98
C SER A 156 0.90 -3.80 13.32
N LYS A 157 0.27 -3.14 12.33
CA LYS A 157 -0.73 -2.06 12.56
C LYS A 157 -2.17 -2.57 12.61
N SER A 158 -3.01 -1.82 13.33
CA SER A 158 -4.46 -2.03 13.41
C SER A 158 -5.18 -1.52 12.16
N SER A 159 -6.37 -2.06 11.86
CA SER A 159 -7.20 -1.65 10.71
C SER A 159 -7.57 -0.17 10.72
N VAL A 160 -7.66 0.44 11.90
CA VAL A 160 -8.02 1.86 12.04
C VAL A 160 -6.95 2.82 11.48
N GLN A 161 -5.76 2.31 11.13
CA GLN A 161 -4.68 3.06 10.47
C GLN A 161 -5.14 3.83 9.23
N ASN A 162 -6.05 3.23 8.46
CA ASN A 162 -6.63 3.83 7.27
C ASN A 162 -8.16 3.79 7.36
N HIS A 163 -8.71 4.20 8.51
CA HIS A 163 -10.16 4.22 8.69
C HIS A 163 -10.86 5.17 7.72
N MET A 164 -10.23 6.28 7.30
CA MET A 164 -10.88 7.26 6.41
C MET A 164 -11.28 6.65 5.06
N ILE A 165 -10.37 5.92 4.38
CA ILE A 165 -10.71 5.25 3.11
C ILE A 165 -11.77 4.16 3.32
N CYS A 166 -11.77 3.47 4.46
CA CYS A 166 -12.81 2.49 4.78
C CYS A 166 -14.19 3.15 4.94
N GLU A 167 -14.26 4.26 5.66
CA GLU A 167 -15.50 5.05 5.81
C GLU A 167 -15.94 5.66 4.47
N PHE A 168 -14.99 6.18 3.70
CA PHE A 168 -15.23 6.79 2.41
C PHE A 168 -15.86 5.78 1.44
N LEU A 169 -15.27 4.60 1.30
CA LEU A 169 -15.82 3.53 0.48
C LEU A 169 -17.18 3.05 1.01
N ALA A 170 -17.34 2.94 2.34
CA ALA A 170 -18.62 2.59 2.95
C ALA A 170 -19.74 3.59 2.60
N SER A 171 -19.45 4.89 2.66
CA SER A 171 -20.41 5.93 2.26
C SER A 171 -20.82 5.82 0.78
N HIS A 172 -19.96 5.21 -0.05
CA HIS A 172 -20.20 4.94 -1.47
C HIS A 172 -20.82 3.56 -1.73
N GLY A 173 -21.29 2.83 -0.73
CA GLY A 173 -21.95 1.54 -0.93
C GLY A 173 -20.96 0.38 -1.12
N TYR A 174 -19.85 0.38 -0.37
CA TYR A 174 -18.97 -0.77 -0.21
C TYR A 174 -19.01 -1.30 1.22
N MET A 175 -18.91 -2.61 1.38
CA MET A 175 -18.60 -3.22 2.67
C MET A 175 -17.08 -3.34 2.78
N VAL A 176 -16.50 -2.96 3.91
CA VAL A 176 -15.05 -3.09 4.14
C VAL A 176 -14.81 -3.87 5.43
N ILE A 177 -14.11 -5.00 5.33
CA ILE A 177 -13.67 -5.78 6.48
C ILE A 177 -12.15 -5.74 6.61
N SER A 178 -11.66 -5.77 7.83
CA SER A 178 -10.22 -5.75 8.10
C SER A 178 -9.91 -6.35 9.46
N VAL A 179 -8.68 -6.85 9.60
CA VAL A 179 -8.05 -7.19 10.88
C VAL A 179 -6.63 -6.66 10.86
N GLY A 180 -6.09 -6.32 12.04
CA GLY A 180 -4.72 -5.83 12.12
C GLY A 180 -3.70 -6.92 11.77
N SER A 181 -2.63 -6.54 11.05
CA SER A 181 -1.48 -7.38 10.71
C SER A 181 -0.65 -7.77 11.93
N ALA A 182 -0.30 -9.04 12.09
CA ALA A 182 0.64 -9.55 13.10
C ALA A 182 1.65 -10.51 12.45
N GLY A 183 2.61 -11.01 13.21
CA GLY A 183 3.37 -12.22 12.84
C GLY A 183 2.57 -13.48 13.14
N SER A 184 3.15 -14.64 12.84
CA SER A 184 2.52 -15.96 13.04
C SER A 184 2.06 -16.20 14.46
N GLU A 185 2.89 -15.85 15.45
CA GLU A 185 2.65 -16.19 16.86
C GLU A 185 2.62 -14.96 17.78
N SER A 186 2.80 -13.74 17.28
CA SER A 186 2.75 -12.52 18.11
C SER A 186 2.54 -11.28 17.23
N ILE A 187 2.34 -10.11 17.82
CA ILE A 187 2.25 -8.86 17.05
C ILE A 187 3.53 -8.57 16.26
N LYS A 188 4.67 -9.11 16.70
CA LYS A 188 5.97 -8.94 16.08
C LYS A 188 6.12 -9.83 14.85
N ARG A 189 6.48 -9.22 13.73
CA ARG A 189 6.72 -9.89 12.44
C ARG A 189 8.21 -10.21 12.33
N LYS A 190 8.63 -11.34 12.92
CA LYS A 190 10.06 -11.73 13.04
C LYS A 190 10.64 -12.36 11.77
N ASN A 191 9.81 -13.08 11.03
CA ASN A 191 10.18 -13.75 9.78
C ASN A 191 9.19 -13.31 8.71
N ASP A 192 9.69 -12.78 7.61
CA ASP A 192 8.86 -12.17 6.56
C ASP A 192 7.87 -13.18 5.96
N THR A 193 8.35 -14.32 5.45
CA THR A 193 7.51 -15.37 4.85
C THR A 193 6.41 -15.85 5.78
N GLN A 194 6.77 -16.23 7.02
CA GLN A 194 5.78 -16.66 8.01
C GLN A 194 4.78 -15.56 8.34
N SER A 195 5.23 -14.30 8.39
CA SER A 195 4.35 -13.18 8.70
C SER A 195 3.44 -12.83 7.50
N ILE A 196 3.89 -12.99 6.25
CA ILE A 196 3.04 -12.88 5.06
C ILE A 196 1.91 -13.92 5.16
N LEU A 197 2.26 -15.19 5.35
CA LEU A 197 1.28 -16.29 5.44
C LEU A 197 0.32 -16.12 6.62
N ALA A 198 0.80 -15.69 7.78
CA ALA A 198 -0.07 -15.42 8.93
C ALA A 198 -1.14 -14.35 8.63
N GLN A 199 -0.77 -13.30 7.90
CA GLN A 199 -1.73 -12.26 7.51
C GLN A 199 -2.70 -12.75 6.41
N VAL A 200 -2.25 -13.63 5.50
CA VAL A 200 -3.12 -14.29 4.52
C VAL A 200 -4.16 -15.16 5.24
N GLU A 201 -3.74 -16.00 6.18
CA GLU A 201 -4.63 -16.84 7.00
C GLU A 201 -5.61 -16.00 7.84
N ASP A 202 -5.15 -14.86 8.38
CA ASP A 202 -6.04 -13.92 9.07
C ASP A 202 -7.11 -13.36 8.11
N MET A 203 -6.75 -13.04 6.88
CA MET A 203 -7.69 -12.58 5.84
C MET A 203 -8.68 -13.68 5.45
N GLU A 204 -8.23 -14.93 5.31
CA GLU A 204 -9.07 -16.11 5.02
C GLU A 204 -10.07 -16.35 6.16
N TYR A 205 -9.59 -16.28 7.41
CA TYR A 205 -10.43 -16.42 8.58
C TYR A 205 -11.54 -15.36 8.61
N ILE A 206 -11.22 -14.07 8.42
CA ILE A 206 -12.25 -13.02 8.51
C ILE A 206 -13.25 -13.09 7.36
N LEU A 207 -12.83 -13.54 6.16
CA LEU A 207 -13.76 -13.77 5.06
C LEU A 207 -14.74 -14.90 5.40
N ASN A 208 -14.22 -16.01 5.94
CA ASN A 208 -15.06 -17.12 6.39
C ASN A 208 -15.99 -16.70 7.55
N TYR A 209 -15.49 -15.94 8.53
CA TYR A 209 -16.33 -15.42 9.61
C TYR A 209 -17.47 -14.53 9.07
N PHE A 210 -17.17 -13.69 8.08
CA PHE A 210 -18.14 -12.82 7.44
C PHE A 210 -19.22 -13.60 6.67
N GLU A 211 -18.83 -14.62 5.90
CA GLU A 211 -19.72 -15.48 5.13
C GLU A 211 -20.53 -16.44 6.02
N ASP A 212 -19.90 -17.06 7.01
CA ASP A 212 -20.47 -18.17 7.77
C ASP A 212 -21.02 -17.78 9.12
N SER A 213 -20.39 -16.87 9.86
CA SER A 213 -20.91 -16.44 11.16
C SER A 213 -21.89 -15.29 11.03
N LEU A 214 -21.54 -14.27 10.23
CA LEU A 214 -22.41 -13.10 10.03
C LEU A 214 -23.47 -13.32 8.94
N LYS A 215 -23.30 -14.34 8.08
CA LYS A 215 -24.20 -14.67 6.97
C LYS A 215 -24.40 -13.48 6.01
N ILE A 216 -23.40 -12.61 5.88
CA ILE A 216 -23.49 -11.42 5.01
C ILE A 216 -23.06 -11.80 3.60
N LYS A 217 -23.95 -11.55 2.64
CA LYS A 217 -23.73 -11.81 1.22
C LYS A 217 -23.22 -10.56 0.52
N TYR A 218 -22.29 -10.73 -0.41
CA TYR A 218 -21.72 -9.67 -1.24
C TYR A 218 -21.74 -10.08 -2.72
N LYS A 219 -21.55 -9.11 -3.64
CA LYS A 219 -21.60 -9.36 -5.11
C LYS A 219 -20.25 -9.44 -5.82
N GLY A 220 -19.17 -9.02 -5.15
CA GLY A 220 -17.81 -9.05 -5.67
C GLY A 220 -16.82 -8.78 -4.53
N LEU A 221 -15.59 -9.26 -4.68
CA LEU A 221 -14.54 -9.16 -3.68
C LEU A 221 -13.33 -8.41 -4.24
N GLY A 222 -12.96 -7.31 -3.58
CA GLY A 222 -11.74 -6.55 -3.85
C GLY A 222 -10.79 -6.56 -2.64
N LEU A 223 -9.53 -6.19 -2.89
CA LEU A 223 -8.50 -6.08 -1.87
C LEU A 223 -7.89 -4.67 -1.85
N ILE A 224 -7.59 -4.17 -0.66
CA ILE A 224 -6.70 -3.02 -0.45
C ILE A 224 -5.53 -3.47 0.41
N GLY A 225 -4.29 -3.22 -0.04
CA GLY A 225 -3.08 -3.52 0.74
C GLY A 225 -2.21 -2.29 0.92
N PHE A 226 -1.90 -1.91 2.17
CA PHE A 226 -0.92 -0.85 2.47
C PHE A 226 0.39 -1.45 2.98
N SER A 227 1.53 -1.02 2.43
CA SER A 227 2.87 -1.47 2.87
C SER A 227 2.96 -3.01 2.85
N THR A 228 3.33 -3.66 3.96
CA THR A 228 3.38 -5.14 4.04
C THR A 228 2.02 -5.82 3.80
N GLY A 229 0.90 -5.11 3.95
CA GLY A 229 -0.42 -5.62 3.56
C GLY A 229 -0.52 -5.90 2.05
N GLY A 230 0.32 -5.25 1.24
CA GLY A 230 0.48 -5.55 -0.18
C GLY A 230 1.03 -6.96 -0.47
N LEU A 231 1.92 -7.46 0.40
CA LEU A 231 2.43 -8.84 0.31
C LEU A 231 1.30 -9.86 0.57
N ALA A 232 0.55 -9.64 1.65
CA ALA A 232 -0.54 -10.54 2.04
C ALA A 232 -1.69 -10.53 1.02
N THR A 233 -2.08 -9.36 0.51
CA THR A 233 -3.13 -9.27 -0.53
C THR A 233 -2.72 -9.95 -1.83
N THR A 234 -1.44 -9.92 -2.19
CA THR A 234 -0.93 -10.63 -3.38
C THR A 234 -1.12 -12.15 -3.23
N ILE A 235 -0.64 -12.74 -2.13
CA ILE A 235 -0.79 -14.19 -1.91
C ILE A 235 -2.25 -14.58 -1.71
N PHE A 236 -3.03 -13.78 -0.97
CA PHE A 236 -4.46 -14.03 -0.80
C PHE A 236 -5.21 -14.06 -2.14
N GLN A 237 -4.90 -13.13 -3.06
CA GLN A 237 -5.49 -13.14 -4.40
C GLN A 237 -5.10 -14.41 -5.17
N MET A 238 -3.84 -14.84 -5.10
CA MET A 238 -3.36 -16.06 -5.76
C MET A 238 -4.00 -17.35 -5.20
N ARG A 239 -4.47 -17.32 -3.95
CA ARG A 239 -5.21 -18.42 -3.32
C ARG A 239 -6.73 -18.36 -3.52
N ASN A 240 -7.27 -17.20 -3.89
CA ASN A 240 -8.72 -16.95 -3.87
C ASN A 240 -9.23 -16.32 -5.17
N GLU A 241 -9.76 -17.18 -6.06
CA GLU A 241 -10.33 -16.78 -7.35
C GLU A 241 -11.58 -15.87 -7.25
N LYS A 242 -12.21 -15.75 -6.06
CA LYS A 242 -13.31 -14.79 -5.85
C LYS A 242 -12.83 -13.33 -5.92
N VAL A 243 -11.53 -13.08 -5.70
CA VAL A 243 -10.94 -11.75 -5.77
C VAL A 243 -10.90 -11.30 -7.22
N THR A 244 -11.46 -10.12 -7.50
CA THR A 244 -11.62 -9.59 -8.87
C THR A 244 -11.01 -8.21 -9.07
N ALA A 245 -10.46 -7.58 -8.03
CA ALA A 245 -9.76 -6.30 -8.13
C ALA A 245 -8.81 -6.09 -6.95
N VAL A 246 -7.59 -5.60 -7.22
CA VAL A 246 -6.58 -5.32 -6.18
C VAL A 246 -6.09 -3.88 -6.28
N PHE A 247 -6.16 -3.17 -5.16
CA PHE A 247 -5.67 -1.80 -5.01
C PHE A 247 -4.52 -1.77 -4.00
N SER A 248 -3.33 -1.39 -4.42
CA SER A 248 -2.15 -1.33 -3.57
C SER A 248 -1.76 0.11 -3.26
N MET A 249 -1.58 0.39 -1.97
CA MET A 249 -1.06 1.64 -1.44
C MET A 249 0.39 1.43 -1.03
N ASP A 250 1.33 1.90 -1.85
CA ASP A 250 2.77 1.81 -1.64
C ASP A 250 3.22 0.45 -1.06
N GLY A 251 2.72 -0.61 -1.69
CA GLY A 251 2.78 -1.96 -1.17
C GLY A 251 4.15 -2.62 -1.32
N SER A 252 4.55 -3.39 -0.31
CA SER A 252 5.85 -4.07 -0.26
C SER A 252 5.96 -5.29 -1.17
N GLN A 253 4.94 -5.64 -1.96
CA GLN A 253 5.14 -6.57 -3.08
C GLN A 253 6.09 -5.99 -4.14
N GLU A 254 6.35 -4.68 -4.10
CA GLU A 254 7.45 -4.03 -4.81
C GLU A 254 8.70 -3.93 -3.93
N TYR A 255 9.76 -3.33 -4.49
CA TYR A 255 11.02 -3.06 -3.76
C TYR A 255 11.68 -4.37 -3.27
N GLY A 256 12.56 -4.30 -2.27
CA GLY A 256 13.34 -5.46 -1.80
C GLY A 256 12.49 -6.65 -1.31
N HIS A 257 11.29 -6.41 -0.78
CA HIS A 257 10.41 -7.49 -0.30
C HIS A 257 9.79 -8.32 -1.43
N TYR A 258 9.88 -7.87 -2.70
CA TYR A 258 9.54 -8.71 -3.85
C TYR A 258 10.35 -10.01 -3.88
N LEU A 259 11.62 -9.97 -3.45
CA LEU A 259 12.49 -11.14 -3.43
C LEU A 259 11.94 -12.21 -2.48
N THR A 260 11.60 -11.81 -1.24
CA THR A 260 10.96 -12.72 -0.27
C THR A 260 9.60 -13.20 -0.73
N LEU A 261 8.78 -12.32 -1.32
CA LEU A 261 7.46 -12.67 -1.84
C LEU A 261 7.55 -13.76 -2.91
N SER A 262 8.52 -13.66 -3.83
CA SER A 262 8.70 -14.61 -4.92
C SER A 262 9.07 -16.03 -4.47
N GLN A 263 9.53 -16.17 -3.22
CA GLN A 263 9.89 -17.45 -2.60
C GLN A 263 8.75 -18.07 -1.78
N VAL A 264 7.60 -17.39 -1.67
CA VAL A 264 6.42 -17.98 -1.03
C VAL A 264 5.86 -19.08 -1.95
N ASP A 265 5.62 -20.28 -1.42
CA ASP A 265 5.18 -21.45 -2.22
C ASP A 265 3.95 -21.18 -3.11
N ASP A 266 3.02 -20.35 -2.65
CA ASP A 266 1.79 -20.01 -3.39
C ASP A 266 1.98 -18.91 -4.45
N PHE A 267 3.18 -18.33 -4.54
CA PHE A 267 3.45 -17.22 -5.46
C PHE A 267 3.42 -17.70 -6.92
N ASP A 268 2.46 -17.20 -7.69
CA ASP A 268 2.34 -17.49 -9.12
C ASP A 268 1.87 -16.26 -9.90
N LEU A 269 2.79 -15.65 -10.65
CA LEU A 269 2.50 -14.49 -11.50
C LEU A 269 1.39 -14.78 -12.51
N LYS A 270 1.17 -16.02 -12.96
CA LYS A 270 0.10 -16.35 -13.90
C LYS A 270 -1.29 -16.13 -13.32
N LYS A 271 -1.42 -16.14 -11.99
CA LYS A 271 -2.68 -15.89 -11.28
C LYS A 271 -2.99 -14.41 -11.08
N THR A 272 -2.07 -13.50 -11.43
CA THR A 272 -2.27 -12.04 -11.29
C THR A 272 -3.06 -11.44 -12.46
N ASN A 273 -4.07 -12.16 -12.95
CA ASN A 273 -4.87 -11.83 -14.13
C ASN A 273 -6.09 -10.93 -13.83
N VAL A 274 -6.14 -10.33 -12.64
CA VAL A 274 -7.21 -9.42 -12.20
C VAL A 274 -6.81 -7.95 -12.35
N PRO A 275 -7.75 -7.01 -12.51
CA PRO A 275 -7.48 -5.58 -12.43
C PRO A 275 -6.61 -5.19 -11.24
N TYR A 276 -5.60 -4.35 -11.49
CA TYR A 276 -4.60 -3.97 -10.49
C TYR A 276 -4.31 -2.46 -10.54
N CYS A 277 -4.39 -1.78 -9.41
CA CYS A 277 -4.02 -0.37 -9.31
C CYS A 277 -2.98 -0.18 -8.20
N LEU A 278 -1.85 0.45 -8.53
CA LEU A 278 -0.76 0.71 -7.61
C LEU A 278 -0.56 2.21 -7.43
N LEU A 279 -0.66 2.68 -6.19
CA LEU A 279 -0.17 4.00 -5.81
C LEU A 279 1.23 3.88 -5.23
N VAL A 280 2.16 4.70 -5.69
CA VAL A 280 3.56 4.71 -5.23
C VAL A 280 3.91 6.05 -4.60
N ASN A 281 4.81 6.02 -3.62
CA ASN A 281 5.30 7.22 -2.95
C ASN A 281 6.15 8.12 -3.88
N ASN A 282 6.60 9.26 -3.36
CA ASN A 282 7.40 10.25 -4.06
C ASN A 282 8.87 9.86 -4.28
N ASN A 283 9.32 8.71 -3.75
CA ASN A 283 10.71 8.29 -3.84
C ASN A 283 10.99 7.58 -5.17
N GLU A 284 11.71 8.26 -6.05
CA GLU A 284 12.08 7.73 -7.37
C GLU A 284 13.25 6.73 -7.31
N ASN A 285 13.99 6.65 -6.19
CA ASN A 285 15.16 5.78 -6.03
C ASN A 285 14.84 4.28 -6.00
N PHE A 286 13.56 3.91 -6.03
CA PHE A 286 13.08 2.52 -6.04
C PHE A 286 12.04 2.27 -7.15
N SER A 287 12.08 3.06 -8.23
CA SER A 287 11.02 3.17 -9.25
C SER A 287 11.05 2.12 -10.39
N ILE A 288 11.59 0.92 -10.15
CA ILE A 288 11.60 -0.15 -11.16
C ILE A 288 10.39 -1.09 -11.10
N TYR A 289 9.70 -1.15 -9.96
CA TYR A 289 8.43 -1.85 -9.73
C TYR A 289 8.34 -3.24 -10.42
N PRO A 290 9.21 -4.21 -10.06
CA PRO A 290 9.32 -5.47 -10.78
C PRO A 290 8.05 -6.32 -10.69
N PHE A 291 7.29 -6.26 -9.60
CA PHE A 291 6.04 -7.03 -9.49
C PHE A 291 5.00 -6.48 -10.47
N TYR A 292 4.69 -5.18 -10.42
CA TYR A 292 3.77 -4.51 -11.34
C TYR A 292 4.13 -4.74 -12.82
N ASN A 293 5.42 -4.70 -13.14
CA ASN A 293 5.89 -4.95 -14.50
C ASN A 293 5.81 -6.43 -14.93
N SER A 294 5.61 -7.35 -13.98
CA SER A 294 5.52 -8.80 -14.19
C SER A 294 4.11 -9.38 -14.12
N ILE A 295 3.13 -8.65 -13.56
CA ILE A 295 1.76 -9.19 -13.45
C ILE A 295 1.14 -9.47 -14.82
N ALA A 296 0.33 -10.53 -14.88
CA ALA A 296 -0.32 -11.03 -16.09
C ALA A 296 -1.51 -10.17 -16.57
N SER A 297 -2.08 -9.36 -15.68
CA SER A 297 -3.21 -8.48 -16.01
C SER A 297 -2.82 -7.39 -16.99
N ASN A 298 -3.65 -7.22 -18.02
CA ASN A 298 -3.59 -6.08 -18.95
C ASN A 298 -4.35 -4.86 -18.42
N GLN A 299 -5.12 -5.01 -17.34
CA GLN A 299 -5.89 -3.94 -16.69
C GLN A 299 -5.13 -3.45 -15.46
N LYS A 300 -3.94 -2.88 -15.69
CA LYS A 300 -3.06 -2.40 -14.64
C LYS A 300 -2.79 -0.91 -14.74
N TYR A 301 -2.79 -0.24 -13.60
CA TYR A 301 -2.61 1.20 -13.48
C TYR A 301 -1.60 1.50 -12.39
N MET A 302 -0.74 2.48 -12.62
CA MET A 302 0.20 2.96 -11.60
C MET A 302 0.19 4.49 -11.55
N PHE A 303 0.14 5.02 -10.33
CA PHE A 303 0.18 6.45 -10.09
C PHE A 303 1.16 6.80 -8.97
N ARG A 304 1.92 7.87 -9.18
CA ARG A 304 2.84 8.45 -8.20
C ARG A 304 2.15 9.55 -7.42
N MET A 305 2.34 9.54 -6.10
CA MET A 305 1.85 10.54 -5.15
C MET A 305 3.01 11.51 -4.80
N PRO A 306 3.16 12.67 -5.46
CA PRO A 306 4.39 13.47 -5.39
C PRO A 306 4.68 14.07 -4.02
N TYR A 307 3.67 14.22 -3.18
CA TYR A 307 3.81 14.79 -1.84
C TYR A 307 3.86 13.74 -0.72
N LEU A 308 3.71 12.45 -1.03
CA LEU A 308 3.67 11.40 -0.01
C LEU A 308 4.96 10.61 0.01
N ASP A 309 5.61 10.56 1.17
CA ASP A 309 6.53 9.47 1.49
C ASP A 309 5.72 8.21 1.90
N HIS A 310 6.41 7.13 2.29
CA HIS A 310 5.75 5.91 2.74
C HIS A 310 4.77 6.13 3.91
N ASN A 311 5.12 7.02 4.85
CA ASN A 311 4.27 7.30 6.01
C ASN A 311 3.06 8.14 5.64
N GLY A 312 3.14 8.93 4.56
CA GLY A 312 2.06 9.78 4.06
C GLY A 312 0.78 9.03 3.67
N PHE A 313 0.85 7.72 3.43
CA PHE A 313 -0.29 6.85 3.11
C PHE A 313 -1.14 6.42 4.33
N VAL A 314 -0.92 7.03 5.50
CA VAL A 314 -1.69 6.76 6.74
C VAL A 314 -2.75 7.85 6.94
N SER A 315 -4.00 7.46 7.16
CA SER A 315 -5.14 8.41 7.23
C SER A 315 -5.13 9.31 8.46
N PHE A 316 -4.40 8.96 9.51
CA PHE A 316 -4.36 9.75 10.76
C PHE A 316 -3.91 11.19 10.52
N TRP A 317 -3.00 11.43 9.58
CA TRP A 317 -2.48 12.77 9.32
C TRP A 317 -3.58 13.69 8.77
N ARG A 318 -4.32 13.18 7.78
CA ARG A 318 -5.48 13.88 7.22
C ARG A 318 -6.57 14.04 8.26
N PHE A 319 -6.84 13.02 9.07
CA PHE A 319 -7.83 13.10 10.14
C PHE A 319 -7.48 14.17 11.18
N PHE A 320 -6.23 14.21 11.66
CA PHE A 320 -5.79 15.21 12.64
C PHE A 320 -5.93 16.64 12.11
N ASP A 321 -5.55 16.85 10.84
CA ASP A 321 -5.70 18.13 10.15
C ASP A 321 -7.18 18.57 10.08
N LEU A 322 -8.10 17.65 9.76
CA LEU A 322 -9.55 17.91 9.71
C LEU A 322 -10.19 18.18 11.08
N CYS A 323 -9.55 17.77 12.18
CA CYS A 323 -10.03 18.08 13.53
C CYS A 323 -9.72 19.51 13.98
N SER A 324 -8.81 20.20 13.29
CA SER A 324 -8.48 21.60 13.59
C SER A 324 -9.38 22.57 12.83
N SER A 325 -9.77 23.67 13.48
CA SER A 325 -10.44 24.80 12.80
C SER A 325 -9.48 25.62 11.94
N ASN A 326 -8.17 25.42 12.11
CA ASN A 326 -7.09 26.07 11.36
C ASN A 326 -6.36 25.02 10.51
N SER A 327 -7.08 24.21 9.72
CA SER A 327 -6.45 23.22 8.85
C SER A 327 -5.43 23.93 7.96
N ASN A 328 -4.21 23.39 7.90
CA ASN A 328 -3.10 24.06 7.22
C ASN A 328 -3.08 23.76 5.71
N ASP A 329 -4.14 23.12 5.17
CA ASP A 329 -4.25 22.64 3.80
C ASP A 329 -2.94 21.99 3.31
N SER A 330 -2.31 21.20 4.20
CA SER A 330 -1.03 20.57 3.90
C SER A 330 -1.18 19.69 2.66
N LYS A 331 -0.20 19.79 1.75
CA LYS A 331 -0.21 18.96 0.53
C LYS A 331 -0.14 17.47 0.84
N ILE A 332 0.48 17.09 1.98
CA ILE A 332 0.49 15.70 2.47
C ILE A 332 -0.94 15.27 2.81
N CYS A 333 -1.65 16.05 3.62
CA CYS A 333 -3.03 15.77 4.02
C CYS A 333 -3.96 15.69 2.80
N SER A 334 -3.91 16.69 1.93
CA SER A 334 -4.75 16.77 0.74
C SER A 334 -4.47 15.64 -0.27
N SER A 335 -3.25 15.07 -0.27
CA SER A 335 -2.92 13.92 -1.13
C SER A 335 -3.67 12.65 -0.72
N TYR A 336 -4.10 12.53 0.54
CA TYR A 336 -4.87 11.36 0.98
C TYR A 336 -6.24 11.30 0.30
N ASP A 337 -6.85 12.46 0.02
CA ASP A 337 -8.12 12.58 -0.68
C ASP A 337 -8.05 12.01 -2.12
N TYR A 338 -6.87 12.09 -2.74
CA TYR A 338 -6.59 11.46 -4.03
C TYR A 338 -6.44 9.94 -3.95
N ILE A 339 -5.97 9.39 -2.83
CA ILE A 339 -5.94 7.94 -2.59
C ILE A 339 -7.39 7.41 -2.57
N GLU A 340 -8.24 8.08 -1.79
CA GLU A 340 -9.64 7.69 -1.61
C GLU A 340 -10.42 7.73 -2.92
N SER A 341 -10.35 8.85 -3.64
CA SER A 341 -11.04 9.02 -4.92
C SER A 341 -10.51 8.06 -6.01
N THR A 342 -9.21 7.78 -6.04
CA THR A 342 -8.61 6.78 -6.93
C THR A 342 -9.12 5.37 -6.63
N ALA A 343 -9.17 4.97 -5.35
CA ALA A 343 -9.70 3.69 -4.95
C ALA A 343 -11.18 3.55 -5.31
N LEU A 344 -11.98 4.59 -5.07
CA LEU A 344 -13.40 4.61 -5.45
C LEU A 344 -13.59 4.46 -6.96
N ALA A 345 -12.84 5.22 -7.76
CA ALA A 345 -12.91 5.14 -9.22
C ALA A 345 -12.53 3.73 -9.72
N PHE A 346 -11.46 3.15 -9.17
CA PHE A 346 -11.01 1.80 -9.47
C PHE A 346 -12.07 0.75 -9.13
N PHE A 347 -12.56 0.73 -7.89
CA PHE A 347 -13.56 -0.27 -7.50
C PHE A 347 -14.93 -0.05 -8.15
N ASN A 348 -15.33 1.19 -8.45
CA ASN A 348 -16.56 1.44 -9.20
C ASN A 348 -16.47 0.81 -10.59
N THR A 349 -15.31 0.93 -11.23
CA THR A 349 -15.03 0.35 -12.55
C THR A 349 -15.12 -1.17 -12.52
N TYR A 350 -14.50 -1.83 -11.52
CA TYR A 350 -14.29 -3.28 -11.53
C TYR A 350 -15.22 -4.12 -10.65
N LEU A 351 -15.87 -3.54 -9.63
CA LEU A 351 -16.74 -4.27 -8.70
C LEU A 351 -18.22 -3.88 -8.76
N LYS A 352 -18.57 -2.73 -9.34
CA LYS A 352 -19.96 -2.28 -9.47
C LYS A 352 -20.53 -2.39 -10.87
N THR A 353 -19.71 -2.37 -11.91
CA THR A 353 -20.20 -2.60 -13.27
C THR A 353 -20.47 -4.08 -13.49
N THR A 354 -21.59 -4.41 -14.14
CA THR A 354 -21.77 -5.75 -14.73
C THR A 354 -20.72 -5.90 -15.82
N PRO A 355 -20.01 -7.03 -15.96
CA PRO A 355 -18.97 -7.19 -16.98
C PRO A 355 -19.56 -6.90 -18.37
N LYS A 356 -19.30 -5.69 -18.89
CA LYS A 356 -19.63 -5.36 -20.27
C LYS A 356 -18.58 -6.01 -21.15
N THR A 357 -19.07 -6.78 -22.10
CA THR A 357 -18.36 -7.23 -23.29
C THR A 357 -17.52 -6.08 -23.90
N ASN A 358 -16.21 -6.26 -23.96
CA ASN A 358 -15.24 -5.64 -24.87
C ASN A 358 -15.17 -4.11 -25.02
N SER A 359 -15.80 -3.30 -24.18
CA SER A 359 -15.46 -1.87 -24.10
C SER A 359 -14.56 -1.62 -22.89
N GLN A 360 -13.27 -1.37 -23.13
CA GLN A 360 -12.32 -0.83 -22.14
C GLN A 360 -12.95 0.39 -21.45
N SER A 361 -13.54 0.20 -20.27
CA SER A 361 -13.77 1.31 -19.35
C SER A 361 -12.42 1.63 -18.73
N ASP A 362 -11.61 2.43 -19.42
CA ASP A 362 -10.33 2.85 -18.88
C ASP A 362 -10.56 3.67 -17.62
N LEU A 363 -9.89 3.28 -16.53
CA LEU A 363 -9.83 4.07 -15.31
C LEU A 363 -9.25 5.44 -15.65
N ASN A 364 -10.11 6.45 -15.77
CA ASN A 364 -9.68 7.80 -16.09
C ASN A 364 -9.49 8.62 -14.80
N ILE A 365 -8.25 8.69 -14.34
CA ILE A 365 -7.85 9.57 -13.25
C ILE A 365 -7.12 10.75 -13.88
N LEU A 366 -7.69 11.95 -13.71
CA LEU A 366 -7.07 13.17 -14.19
C LEU A 366 -5.82 13.46 -13.36
N ALA A 367 -4.66 13.31 -13.99
CA ALA A 367 -3.39 13.64 -13.37
C ALA A 367 -3.32 15.14 -13.01
N ASN A 368 -2.72 15.44 -11.88
CA ASN A 368 -2.45 16.80 -11.42
C ASN A 368 -1.20 16.81 -10.51
N GLU A 369 -1.03 17.85 -9.69
CA GLU A 369 0.14 17.95 -8.83
C GLU A 369 0.20 16.93 -7.68
N TYR A 370 -0.94 16.36 -7.27
CA TYR A 370 -1.06 15.42 -6.15
C TYR A 370 -1.04 13.95 -6.57
N ILE A 371 -1.39 13.67 -7.83
CA ILE A 371 -1.38 12.33 -8.41
C ILE A 371 -0.95 12.38 -9.87
N LYS A 372 0.09 11.64 -10.22
CA LYS A 372 0.65 11.59 -11.58
C LYS A 372 0.61 10.16 -12.10
N SER A 373 0.18 9.96 -13.33
CA SER A 373 0.29 8.64 -13.96
C SER A 373 1.76 8.27 -14.16
N GLU A 374 2.12 7.05 -13.79
CA GLU A 374 3.45 6.47 -14.01
C GLU A 374 3.35 5.46 -15.16
N THR A 375 4.01 5.79 -16.28
CA THR A 375 3.91 5.02 -17.54
C THR A 375 5.24 4.42 -17.96
N LYS A 376 6.29 4.57 -17.13
CA LYS A 376 7.61 4.05 -17.43
C LYS A 376 7.59 2.52 -17.56
N ASP A 377 7.95 2.05 -18.74
CA ASP A 377 8.09 0.62 -19.02
C ASP A 377 9.44 0.10 -18.49
N ASN A 378 9.35 -0.76 -17.47
CA ASN A 378 10.46 -1.49 -16.89
C ASN A 378 10.31 -3.00 -17.04
N SER A 379 9.49 -3.49 -17.99
CA SER A 379 9.25 -4.91 -18.20
C SER A 379 10.53 -5.71 -18.46
N ILE A 380 11.50 -5.19 -19.21
CA ILE A 380 12.78 -5.89 -19.43
C ILE A 380 13.63 -5.98 -18.15
N VAL A 381 13.55 -4.98 -17.27
CA VAL A 381 14.24 -4.97 -15.97
C VAL A 381 13.55 -5.94 -15.00
N ALA A 382 12.23 -6.01 -15.04
CA ALA A 382 11.45 -7.00 -14.30
C ALA A 382 11.76 -8.43 -14.77
N GLN A 383 11.86 -8.66 -16.08
CA GLN A 383 12.30 -9.94 -16.65
C GLN A 383 13.72 -10.32 -16.20
N LEU A 384 14.64 -9.36 -16.15
CA LEU A 384 15.98 -9.56 -15.61
C LEU A 384 15.91 -10.02 -14.14
N SER A 385 15.15 -9.31 -13.30
CA SER A 385 14.95 -9.70 -11.89
C SER A 385 14.36 -11.11 -11.76
N ASN A 386 13.31 -11.41 -12.52
CA ASN A 386 12.68 -12.73 -12.50
C ASN A 386 13.61 -13.85 -13.01
N THR A 387 14.55 -13.53 -13.90
CA THR A 387 15.57 -14.48 -14.36
C THR A 387 16.53 -14.84 -13.23
N ILE A 388 16.93 -13.86 -12.39
CA ILE A 388 17.73 -14.11 -11.19
C ILE A 388 16.94 -15.00 -10.23
N LEU A 389 15.69 -14.63 -9.93
CA LEU A 389 14.83 -15.33 -8.97
C LEU A 389 14.48 -16.77 -9.40
N THR A 390 14.28 -17.00 -10.70
CA THR A 390 13.87 -18.31 -11.23
C THR A 390 15.04 -19.24 -11.48
N TYR A 391 16.17 -18.70 -11.93
CA TYR A 391 17.31 -19.50 -12.38
C TYR A 391 18.55 -19.23 -11.52
N ASN A 392 19.19 -18.08 -11.74
CA ASN A 392 20.37 -17.58 -11.01
C ASN A 392 20.92 -16.32 -11.70
N ILE A 393 21.91 -15.70 -11.07
CA ILE A 393 22.64 -14.56 -11.62
C ILE A 393 23.37 -14.89 -12.94
N ASP A 394 23.94 -16.07 -13.12
CA ASP A 394 24.64 -16.43 -14.38
C ASP A 394 23.71 -16.37 -15.59
N SER A 395 22.49 -16.89 -15.43
CA SER A 395 21.43 -16.82 -16.44
C SER A 395 21.03 -15.37 -16.73
N ALA A 396 20.98 -14.54 -15.69
CA ALA A 396 20.69 -13.12 -15.81
C ALA A 396 21.82 -12.35 -16.53
N ILE A 397 23.09 -12.68 -16.31
CA ILE A 397 24.22 -12.12 -17.07
C ILE A 397 24.16 -12.52 -18.54
N ILE A 398 23.81 -13.77 -18.85
CA ILE A 398 23.59 -14.20 -20.25
C ILE A 398 22.45 -13.37 -20.88
N PHE A 399 21.36 -13.16 -20.15
CA PHE A 399 20.24 -12.34 -20.60
C PHE A 399 20.66 -10.88 -20.83
N LEU A 400 21.42 -10.26 -19.92
CA LEU A 400 21.97 -8.92 -20.08
C LEU A 400 22.84 -8.82 -21.33
N LYS A 401 23.79 -9.75 -21.51
CA LYS A 401 24.70 -9.78 -22.66
C LYS A 401 23.96 -9.90 -24.00
N ARG A 402 22.89 -10.70 -24.06
CA ARG A 402 22.05 -10.83 -25.25
C ARG A 402 21.22 -9.58 -25.57
N ASN A 403 20.95 -8.75 -24.57
CA ASN A 403 20.09 -7.57 -24.68
C ASN A 403 20.86 -6.25 -24.41
N GLN A 404 22.19 -6.24 -24.60
CA GLN A 404 23.06 -5.11 -24.24
C GLN A 404 22.58 -3.77 -24.80
N GLU A 405 22.15 -3.73 -26.06
CA GLU A 405 21.67 -2.50 -26.69
C GLU A 405 20.47 -1.87 -25.97
N VAL A 406 19.57 -2.69 -25.42
CA VAL A 406 18.43 -2.20 -24.63
C VAL A 406 18.89 -1.72 -23.26
N PHE A 407 19.83 -2.43 -22.64
CA PHE A 407 20.33 -2.11 -21.31
C PHE A 407 21.29 -0.91 -21.28
N LYS A 408 21.87 -0.49 -22.42
CA LYS A 408 22.66 0.75 -22.54
C LYS A 408 21.92 2.00 -22.06
N SER A 409 20.59 2.05 -22.13
CA SER A 409 19.81 3.19 -21.66
C SER A 409 19.21 2.98 -20.27
N LYS A 410 19.65 1.94 -19.53
CA LYS A 410 19.03 1.48 -18.28
C LYS A 410 19.99 1.50 -17.08
N GLU A 411 21.01 2.36 -17.13
CA GLU A 411 22.02 2.50 -16.07
C GLU A 411 21.37 2.65 -14.69
N ASN A 412 20.39 3.56 -14.56
CA ASN A 412 19.74 3.85 -13.29
C ASN A 412 18.88 2.68 -12.82
N GLU A 413 18.16 2.03 -13.72
CA GLU A 413 17.32 0.88 -13.42
C GLU A 413 18.13 -0.32 -12.94
N ILE A 414 19.32 -0.56 -13.52
CA ILE A 414 20.25 -1.60 -13.06
C ILE A 414 20.80 -1.25 -11.67
N ASN A 415 21.14 0.02 -11.42
CA ASN A 415 21.54 0.49 -10.08
C ASN A 415 20.42 0.31 -9.05
N ILE A 416 19.17 0.57 -9.42
CA ILE A 416 18.02 0.33 -8.52
C ILE A 416 17.81 -1.16 -8.29
N LEU A 417 17.93 -1.99 -9.33
CA LEU A 417 17.78 -3.43 -9.22
C LEU A 417 18.85 -4.03 -8.30
N SER A 418 20.11 -3.62 -8.43
CA SER A 418 21.19 -4.13 -7.59
C SER A 418 21.00 -3.79 -6.10
N ARG A 419 20.43 -2.62 -5.78
CA ARG A 419 20.05 -2.25 -4.41
C ARG A 419 19.07 -3.25 -3.79
N MET A 420 18.17 -3.84 -4.58
CA MET A 420 17.21 -4.82 -4.08
C MET A 420 17.89 -6.11 -3.61
N TYR A 421 18.94 -6.55 -4.31
CA TYR A 421 19.67 -7.78 -3.99
C TYR A 421 20.79 -7.57 -2.96
N ARG A 422 21.19 -6.33 -2.69
CA ARG A 422 22.37 -5.98 -1.87
C ARG A 422 22.52 -6.77 -0.57
N ASP A 423 21.42 -6.96 0.16
CA ASP A 423 21.44 -7.57 1.49
C ASP A 423 21.12 -9.07 1.44
N SER A 424 20.36 -9.53 0.44
CA SER A 424 19.89 -10.92 0.34
C SER A 424 20.77 -11.80 -0.56
N ASP A 425 21.40 -11.21 -1.57
CA ASP A 425 22.23 -11.86 -2.58
C ASP A 425 23.29 -10.86 -3.09
N MET A 426 24.38 -10.75 -2.34
CA MET A 426 25.47 -9.84 -2.67
C MET A 426 26.08 -10.16 -4.04
N ASP A 427 26.16 -11.44 -4.43
CA ASP A 427 26.77 -11.82 -5.71
C ASP A 427 25.94 -11.28 -6.88
N ALA A 428 24.61 -11.46 -6.82
CA ALA A 428 23.71 -10.84 -7.80
C ALA A 428 23.87 -9.32 -7.87
N ALA A 429 23.91 -8.64 -6.72
CA ALA A 429 24.10 -7.19 -6.68
C ALA A 429 25.44 -6.75 -7.32
N VAL A 430 26.54 -7.43 -7.00
CA VAL A 430 27.88 -7.13 -7.52
C VAL A 430 27.95 -7.40 -9.02
N GLN A 431 27.46 -8.55 -9.50
CA GLN A 431 27.52 -8.89 -10.93
C GLN A 431 26.69 -7.92 -11.79
N LEU A 432 25.51 -7.50 -11.31
CA LEU A 432 24.71 -6.45 -11.97
C LEU A 432 25.48 -5.12 -12.08
N LEU A 433 26.17 -4.72 -11.01
CA LEU A 433 26.93 -3.46 -10.97
C LEU A 433 28.20 -3.53 -11.82
N LEU A 434 28.90 -4.66 -11.86
CA LEU A 434 30.06 -4.85 -12.73
C LEU A 434 29.67 -4.76 -14.21
N PHE A 435 28.56 -5.40 -14.60
CA PHE A 435 28.01 -5.23 -15.94
C PHE A 435 27.68 -3.75 -16.22
N ASN A 436 27.07 -3.05 -15.25
CA ASN A 436 26.70 -1.64 -15.43
C ASN A 436 27.94 -0.72 -15.58
N ILE A 437 29.03 -1.01 -14.86
CA ILE A 437 30.32 -0.31 -15.00
C ILE A 437 30.92 -0.55 -16.38
N GLU A 438 30.87 -1.78 -16.90
CA GLU A 438 31.35 -2.11 -18.25
C GLU A 438 30.60 -1.32 -19.34
N MET A 439 29.27 -1.19 -19.17
CA MET A 439 28.42 -0.46 -20.11
C MET A 439 28.55 1.07 -19.98
N HIS A 440 28.98 1.57 -18.82
CA HIS A 440 29.02 2.99 -18.47
C HIS A 440 30.35 3.38 -17.78
N PRO A 441 31.50 3.27 -18.47
CA PRO A 441 32.83 3.46 -17.86
C PRO A 441 33.07 4.87 -17.31
N ASP A 442 32.38 5.87 -17.85
CA ASP A 442 32.49 7.28 -17.43
C ASP A 442 31.49 7.65 -16.31
N SER A 443 30.63 6.71 -15.87
CA SER A 443 29.66 6.98 -14.80
C SER A 443 30.22 6.63 -13.42
N TRP A 444 30.14 7.61 -12.51
CA TRP A 444 30.50 7.40 -11.11
C TRP A 444 29.44 6.61 -10.32
N LYS A 445 28.18 6.57 -10.78
CA LYS A 445 27.06 6.02 -10.01
C LYS A 445 27.16 4.51 -9.79
N PRO A 446 27.40 3.66 -10.80
CA PRO A 446 27.56 2.22 -10.58
C PRO A 446 28.74 1.90 -9.66
N LEU A 447 29.85 2.65 -9.76
CA LEU A 447 31.00 2.52 -8.86
C LEU A 447 30.63 2.89 -7.41
N TYR A 448 29.87 3.95 -7.21
CA TYR A 448 29.38 4.33 -5.88
C TYR A 448 28.48 3.23 -5.27
N GLU A 449 27.52 2.71 -6.03
CA GLU A 449 26.64 1.63 -5.56
C GLU A 449 27.41 0.33 -5.26
N LEU A 450 28.45 0.03 -6.05
CA LEU A 450 29.32 -1.13 -5.83
C LEU A 450 30.16 -0.96 -4.56
N ALA A 451 30.74 0.22 -4.36
CA ALA A 451 31.47 0.53 -3.14
C ALA A 451 30.57 0.44 -1.89
N PHE A 452 29.34 0.96 -1.97
CA PHE A 452 28.37 0.86 -0.89
C PHE A 452 28.01 -0.61 -0.60
N THR A 453 27.78 -1.40 -1.65
CA THR A 453 27.48 -2.84 -1.54
C THR A 453 28.62 -3.60 -0.85
N TYR A 454 29.88 -3.35 -1.22
CA TYR A 454 31.04 -3.94 -0.54
C TYR A 454 31.13 -3.50 0.93
N LYS A 455 30.87 -2.23 1.23
CA LYS A 455 30.94 -1.72 2.61
C LYS A 455 29.95 -2.45 3.51
N VAL A 456 28.67 -2.51 3.14
CA VAL A 456 27.64 -3.08 4.01
C VAL A 456 27.77 -4.60 4.17
N ASN A 457 28.42 -5.26 3.20
CA ASN A 457 28.70 -6.69 3.26
C ASN A 457 30.08 -7.04 3.87
N GLY A 458 30.76 -6.08 4.50
CA GLY A 458 31.99 -6.37 5.26
C GLY A 458 33.28 -6.45 4.46
N TYR A 459 33.34 -5.81 3.28
CA TYR A 459 34.53 -5.76 2.41
C TYR A 459 35.10 -4.32 2.29
N PRO A 460 35.59 -3.72 3.40
CA PRO A 460 35.97 -2.30 3.42
C PRO A 460 37.15 -1.96 2.50
N SER A 461 38.07 -2.88 2.26
CA SER A 461 39.20 -2.66 1.32
C SER A 461 38.71 -2.52 -0.12
N LEU A 462 37.82 -3.42 -0.58
CA LEU A 462 37.20 -3.34 -1.89
C LEU A 462 36.30 -2.11 -2.01
N ALA A 463 35.54 -1.80 -0.95
CA ALA A 463 34.73 -0.59 -0.88
C ALA A 463 35.58 0.68 -1.06
N LYS A 464 36.73 0.75 -0.37
CA LYS A 464 37.66 1.89 -0.45
C LYS A 464 38.27 2.03 -1.84
N GLU A 465 38.75 0.94 -2.43
CA GLU A 465 39.29 0.98 -3.80
C GLU A 465 38.24 1.48 -4.79
N THR A 466 37.02 0.96 -4.67
CA THR A 466 35.92 1.26 -5.60
C THR A 466 35.42 2.70 -5.45
N VAL A 467 35.23 3.19 -4.22
CA VAL A 467 34.76 4.57 -4.00
C VAL A 467 35.81 5.60 -4.43
N LEU A 468 37.10 5.27 -4.37
CA LEU A 468 38.16 6.14 -4.89
C LEU A 468 38.08 6.28 -6.42
N LYS A 469 37.72 5.20 -7.14
CA LYS A 469 37.44 5.27 -8.59
C LYS A 469 36.21 6.15 -8.87
N ALA A 470 35.13 6.00 -8.10
CA ALA A 470 33.96 6.88 -8.21
C ALA A 470 34.35 8.36 -7.98
N LYS A 471 35.20 8.63 -6.98
CA LYS A 471 35.71 9.97 -6.67
C LYS A 471 36.56 10.57 -7.79
N GLN A 472 37.31 9.76 -8.53
CA GLN A 472 38.07 10.25 -9.69
C GLN A 472 37.14 10.78 -10.78
N LEU A 473 35.99 10.13 -11.00
CA LEU A 473 35.00 10.54 -11.99
C LEU A 473 34.13 11.72 -11.51
N ASN A 474 33.89 11.85 -10.20
CA ASN A 474 33.11 12.95 -9.64
C ASN A 474 33.62 13.40 -8.25
N PRO A 475 34.68 14.22 -8.19
CA PRO A 475 35.40 14.49 -6.94
C PRO A 475 34.64 15.34 -5.92
N GLU A 476 33.68 16.15 -6.38
CA GLU A 476 32.91 17.08 -5.53
C GLU A 476 31.60 16.46 -5.00
N ASN A 477 31.28 15.24 -5.43
CA ASN A 477 30.05 14.58 -5.01
C ASN A 477 30.03 14.27 -3.51
N GLN A 478 29.03 14.82 -2.82
CA GLN A 478 28.91 14.70 -1.37
C GLN A 478 28.60 13.27 -0.90
N GLU A 479 27.87 12.46 -1.68
CA GLU A 479 27.58 11.07 -1.33
C GLU A 479 28.85 10.22 -1.34
N ILE A 480 29.69 10.41 -2.36
CA ILE A 480 31.00 9.74 -2.48
C ILE A 480 31.91 10.13 -1.32
N ILE A 481 32.00 11.43 -1.00
CA ILE A 481 32.82 11.94 0.11
C ILE A 481 32.34 11.34 1.43
N ARG A 482 31.02 11.34 1.68
CA ARG A 482 30.43 10.77 2.89
C ARG A 482 30.74 9.28 3.02
N LEU A 483 30.53 8.51 1.95
CA LEU A 483 30.79 7.07 1.95
C LEU A 483 32.27 6.76 2.21
N LEU A 484 33.20 7.51 1.60
CA LEU A 484 34.64 7.34 1.83
C LEU A 484 35.01 7.65 3.29
N ASN A 485 34.42 8.67 3.90
CA ASN A 485 34.63 8.98 5.32
C ASN A 485 34.11 7.85 6.22
N GLU A 486 32.89 7.36 5.97
CA GLU A 486 32.31 6.24 6.72
C GLU A 486 33.17 4.96 6.61
N ILE A 487 33.76 4.67 5.43
CA ILE A 487 34.66 3.53 5.25
C ILE A 487 35.97 3.71 6.04
N ASN A 488 36.55 4.91 6.02
CA ASN A 488 37.79 5.20 6.75
C ASN A 488 37.59 5.17 8.26
N GLU A 489 36.44 5.59 8.76
CA GLU A 489 36.09 5.52 10.19
C GLU A 489 35.93 4.08 10.66
N ALA A 490 35.30 3.21 9.85
CA ALA A 490 35.13 1.79 10.18
C ALA A 490 36.45 0.98 10.17
N GLN A 491 37.54 1.55 9.63
CA GLN A 491 38.87 0.92 9.60
C GLN A 491 39.80 1.38 10.75
N LYS A 492 39.37 2.35 11.56
CA LYS A 492 40.05 2.77 12.79
C LYS A 492 39.59 1.92 13.96
#